data_AF-A0A6H9GE90-F1
#
_entry.id   AF-A0A6H9GE90-F1
#
_cell.length_a   1.000
_cell.length_b   1.000
_cell.length_c   1.000
_cell.angle_alpha   90.00
_cell.angle_beta   90.00
_cell.angle_gamma   90.00
#
_symmetry.space_group_name_H-M   'P 1'
#
loop_
_entity.id
_entity.type
_entity.pdbx_description
1 polymer ?
#
loop_
_entity_poly.entity_id
_entity_poly.type
_entity_poly.pdbx_seq_one_letter_code
_entity_poly.pdbx_strand_id
1 'polypeptide(L)'
;MKTAKYPEKIAALWTTFLLGTLFHTQLGLMPLFHGQSIIESNQTSNLDPIFWGMLLFFLLPMLAIIGVNFSESRSLRKTHFWLTILYSILNLAHLIADLLVRPIAWYQIALMAILLIIGLILNLVSYQWLRLAIAHPRHLSENH
;
A
#
# COMPACT_ATOMS: atom_id res chain seq x y z
N MET A 1 -10.56 -0.60 26.19
CA MET A 1 -9.77 -0.36 24.96
C MET A 1 -10.47 0.73 24.15
N LYS A 2 -9.88 1.92 23.99
CA LYS A 2 -10.50 2.99 23.17
C LYS A 2 -10.55 2.54 21.71
N THR A 3 -11.71 2.59 21.08
CA THR A 3 -11.84 2.32 19.64
C THR A 3 -11.24 3.49 18.87
N ALA A 4 -10.13 3.26 18.15
CA ALA A 4 -9.50 4.28 17.30
C ALA A 4 -10.46 4.76 16.19
N LYS A 5 -10.33 6.03 15.79
CA LYS A 5 -11.12 6.61 14.68
C LYS A 5 -10.65 6.06 13.33
N TYR A 6 -11.48 6.16 12.29
CA TYR A 6 -11.14 5.63 10.96
C TYR A 6 -9.83 6.19 10.38
N PRO A 7 -9.58 7.52 10.41
CA PRO A 7 -8.30 8.07 9.94
C PRO A 7 -7.07 7.46 10.64
N GLU A 8 -7.14 7.29 11.97
CA GLU A 8 -6.06 6.70 12.76
C GLU A 8 -5.79 5.24 12.34
N LYS A 9 -6.85 4.44 12.17
CA LYS A 9 -6.74 3.05 11.69
C LYS A 9 -6.14 2.98 10.29
N ILE A 10 -6.64 3.82 9.38
CA ILE A 10 -6.17 3.89 7.99
C ILE A 10 -4.69 4.30 7.95
N ALA A 11 -4.31 5.32 8.73
CA ALA A 11 -2.93 5.79 8.80
C ALA A 11 -2.01 4.70 9.34
N ALA A 12 -2.38 4.03 10.45
CA ALA A 12 -1.60 2.93 11.01
C ALA A 12 -1.43 1.76 10.02
N LEU A 13 -2.48 1.40 9.28
CA LEU A 13 -2.43 0.35 8.27
C LEU A 13 -1.51 0.73 7.11
N TRP A 14 -1.60 1.96 6.58
CA TRP A 14 -0.69 2.44 5.54
C TRP A 14 0.75 2.51 6.02
N THR A 15 1.01 2.98 7.24
CA THR A 15 2.36 3.00 7.81
C THR A 15 2.91 1.58 7.95
N THR A 16 2.12 0.65 8.46
CA THR A 16 2.52 -0.77 8.58
C THR A 16 2.82 -1.38 7.21
N PHE A 17 1.97 -1.10 6.22
CA PHE A 17 2.18 -1.52 4.85
C PHE A 17 3.49 -0.97 4.27
N LEU A 18 3.72 0.35 4.37
CA LEU A 18 4.93 1.01 3.88
C LEU A 18 6.20 0.47 4.55
N LEU A 19 6.18 0.25 5.87
CA LEU A 19 7.31 -0.34 6.59
C LEU A 19 7.58 -1.77 6.14
N GLY A 20 6.54 -2.58 5.96
CA GLY A 20 6.72 -3.94 5.45
C GLY A 20 7.20 -3.97 4.00
N THR A 21 6.74 -3.06 3.14
CA THR A 21 7.25 -2.91 1.76
C THR A 21 8.72 -2.46 1.75
N LEU A 22 9.10 -1.52 2.62
CA LEU A 22 10.49 -1.10 2.76
C LEU A 22 11.38 -2.28 3.20
N PHE A 23 10.90 -3.05 4.18
CA PHE A 23 11.60 -4.25 4.64
C PHE A 23 11.71 -5.33 3.56
N HIS A 24 10.67 -5.54 2.74
CA HIS A 24 10.68 -6.45 1.59
C HIS A 24 11.81 -6.11 0.60
N THR A 25 11.93 -4.83 0.25
CA THR A 25 13.03 -4.36 -0.60
C THR A 25 14.39 -4.59 0.06
N GLN A 26 14.55 -4.26 1.34
CA GLN A 26 15.80 -4.49 2.07
C GLN A 26 16.17 -5.97 2.10
N LEU A 27 15.21 -6.84 2.39
CA LEU A 27 15.38 -8.29 2.43
C LEU A 27 15.79 -8.86 1.06
N GLY A 28 15.31 -8.25 -0.03
CA GLY A 28 15.67 -8.62 -1.40
C GLY A 28 17.09 -8.20 -1.78
N LEU A 29 17.61 -7.16 -1.13
CA LEU A 29 18.96 -6.64 -1.36
C LEU A 29 20.01 -7.27 -0.43
N MET A 30 19.61 -7.92 0.68
CA MET A 30 20.53 -8.54 1.64
C MET A 30 21.61 -9.46 1.04
N PRO A 31 21.33 -10.28 0.01
CA PRO A 31 22.35 -11.11 -0.62
C PRO A 31 23.57 -10.31 -1.15
N LEU A 32 23.37 -9.09 -1.67
CA LEU A 32 24.46 -8.23 -2.14
C LEU A 32 25.46 -7.89 -1.03
N PHE A 33 24.94 -7.66 0.17
CA PHE A 33 25.77 -7.35 1.34
C PHE A 33 26.53 -8.56 1.88
N HIS A 34 26.22 -9.77 1.39
CA HIS A 34 26.89 -11.02 1.77
C HIS A 34 27.78 -11.57 0.65
N GLY A 35 28.13 -10.73 -0.34
CA GLY A 35 29.01 -11.11 -1.45
C GLY A 35 28.36 -12.05 -2.47
N GLN A 36 27.04 -12.24 -2.41
CA GLN A 36 26.30 -12.97 -3.44
C GLN A 36 25.88 -11.99 -4.53
N SER A 37 26.13 -12.34 -5.80
CA SER A 37 25.52 -11.61 -6.91
C SER A 37 24.02 -11.90 -6.92
N ILE A 38 23.20 -10.86 -7.02
CA ILE A 38 21.82 -11.04 -7.47
C ILE A 38 21.93 -11.40 -8.94
N ILE A 39 21.22 -12.45 -9.38
CA ILE A 39 21.19 -12.94 -10.76
C ILE A 39 21.19 -11.73 -11.71
N GLU A 40 22.31 -11.50 -12.39
CA GLU A 40 22.47 -10.36 -13.27
C GLU A 40 21.54 -10.57 -14.47
N SER A 41 20.41 -9.86 -14.50
CA SER A 41 19.74 -9.60 -15.77
C SER A 41 20.63 -8.63 -16.55
N ASN A 42 21.59 -9.18 -17.30
CA ASN A 42 22.53 -8.47 -18.16
C ASN A 42 21.80 -7.71 -19.28
N GLN A 43 21.12 -6.62 -18.94
CA GLN A 43 20.63 -5.62 -19.89
C GLN A 43 20.80 -4.24 -19.29
N THR A 44 21.63 -3.44 -19.95
CA THR A 44 21.77 -1.98 -19.84
C THR A 44 20.45 -1.29 -20.23
N SER A 45 19.39 -1.60 -19.52
CA SER A 45 18.06 -1.01 -19.71
C SER A 45 17.96 0.26 -18.87
N ASN A 46 17.32 1.29 -19.40
CA ASN A 46 17.05 2.49 -18.63
C ASN A 46 16.16 2.13 -17.41
N LEU A 47 16.70 2.28 -16.20
CA LEU A 47 16.02 1.98 -14.93
C LEU A 47 15.12 3.11 -14.46
N ASP A 48 15.14 4.29 -15.09
CA ASP A 48 14.33 5.45 -14.70
C ASP A 48 12.85 5.10 -14.52
N PRO A 49 12.18 4.33 -15.40
CA PRO A 49 10.77 3.99 -15.23
C PRO A 49 10.51 3.17 -13.95
N ILE A 50 11.45 2.30 -13.58
CA ILE A 50 11.35 1.49 -12.37
C ILE A 50 11.48 2.39 -11.14
N PHE A 51 12.45 3.31 -11.14
CA PHE A 51 12.65 4.25 -10.03
C PHE A 51 11.47 5.22 -9.86
N TRP A 52 10.91 5.74 -10.95
CA TRP A 52 9.67 6.53 -10.91
C TRP A 52 8.49 5.71 -10.38
N GLY A 53 8.38 4.45 -10.79
CA GLY A 53 7.38 3.51 -10.28
C GLY A 53 7.49 3.32 -8.78
N MET A 54 8.70 3.06 -8.26
CA MET A 54 8.97 2.92 -6.84
C MET A 54 8.63 4.21 -6.07
N LEU A 55 9.06 5.37 -6.57
CA LEU A 55 8.75 6.66 -5.96
C LEU A 55 7.24 6.86 -5.85
N LEU A 56 6.50 6.64 -6.93
CA LEU A 56 5.05 6.81 -6.94
C LEU A 56 4.37 5.80 -5.99
N PHE A 57 4.86 4.56 -5.93
CA PHE A 57 4.32 3.51 -5.07
C PHE A 57 4.47 3.83 -3.57
N PHE A 58 5.51 4.57 -3.18
CA PHE A 58 5.68 5.05 -1.80
C PHE A 58 4.96 6.37 -1.55
N LEU A 59 4.97 7.29 -2.52
CA LEU A 59 4.41 8.62 -2.37
C LEU A 59 2.88 8.61 -2.21
N LEU A 60 2.18 7.80 -3.00
CA LEU A 60 0.70 7.78 -2.97
C LEU A 60 0.13 7.37 -1.59
N PRO A 61 0.63 6.32 -0.92
CA PRO A 61 0.25 6.00 0.45
C PRO A 61 0.55 7.11 1.45
N MET A 62 1.70 7.79 1.33
CA MET A 62 2.04 8.92 2.19
C MET A 62 1.03 10.07 2.04
N LEU A 63 0.69 10.41 0.80
CA LEU A 63 -0.35 11.40 0.49
C LEU A 63 -1.73 10.93 0.98
N ALA A 64 -2.02 9.63 0.90
CA ALA A 64 -3.25 9.07 1.45
C ALA A 64 -3.32 9.23 2.98
N ILE A 65 -2.22 8.99 3.71
CA ILE A 65 -2.12 9.22 5.16
C ILE A 65 -2.38 10.69 5.49
N ILE A 66 -1.74 11.62 4.77
CA ILE A 66 -1.97 13.06 4.96
C ILE A 66 -3.44 13.37 4.67
N GLY A 67 -3.96 12.96 3.52
CA GLY A 67 -5.34 13.22 3.10
C GLY A 67 -6.36 12.81 4.15
N VAL A 68 -6.29 11.57 4.67
CA VAL A 68 -7.29 11.08 5.63
C VAL A 68 -7.25 11.80 6.98
N ASN A 69 -6.11 12.38 7.36
CA ASN A 69 -5.95 13.10 8.63
C ASN A 69 -6.41 14.56 8.55
N PHE A 70 -6.37 15.18 7.37
CA PHE A 70 -6.67 16.61 7.20
C PHE A 70 -7.98 16.89 6.44
N SER A 71 -8.64 15.87 5.88
CA SER A 71 -9.89 16.07 5.14
C SER A 71 -10.87 14.91 5.33
N GLU A 72 -12.14 15.27 5.47
CA GLU A 72 -13.25 14.32 5.58
C GLU A 72 -14.11 14.26 4.31
N SER A 73 -13.70 14.93 3.23
CA SER A 73 -14.52 15.09 2.03
C SER A 73 -14.94 13.75 1.40
N ARG A 74 -16.18 13.70 0.88
CA ARG A 74 -16.72 12.49 0.24
C ARG A 74 -15.89 12.05 -0.97
N SER A 75 -15.39 13.01 -1.74
CA SER A 75 -14.53 12.74 -2.91
C SER A 75 -13.24 12.04 -2.48
N LEU A 76 -12.56 12.56 -1.45
CA LEU A 76 -11.35 11.94 -0.91
C LEU A 76 -11.60 10.51 -0.44
N ARG A 77 -12.69 10.26 0.30
CA ARG A 77 -13.03 8.91 0.78
C ARG A 77 -13.19 7.92 -0.36
N LYS A 78 -13.84 8.35 -1.46
CA LYS A 78 -14.05 7.53 -2.66
C LYS A 78 -12.72 7.26 -3.36
N THR A 79 -11.91 8.29 -3.59
CA THR A 79 -10.59 8.16 -4.24
C THR A 79 -9.66 7.28 -3.43
N HIS A 80 -9.63 7.47 -2.10
CA HIS A 80 -8.83 6.66 -1.18
C HIS A 80 -9.24 5.19 -1.24
N PHE A 81 -10.53 4.88 -1.20
CA PHE A 81 -10.99 3.50 -1.32
C PHE A 81 -10.51 2.84 -2.63
N TRP A 82 -10.65 3.51 -3.77
CA TRP A 82 -10.14 2.99 -5.04
C TRP A 82 -8.62 2.81 -5.05
N LEU A 83 -7.88 3.71 -4.41
CA LEU A 83 -6.43 3.57 -4.23
C LEU A 83 -6.11 2.29 -3.46
N THR A 84 -6.83 1.98 -2.37
CA THR A 84 -6.58 0.76 -1.58
C THR A 84 -6.83 -0.52 -2.39
N ILE A 85 -7.88 -0.52 -3.22
CA ILE A 85 -8.18 -1.63 -4.13
C ILE A 85 -7.06 -1.82 -5.16
N LEU A 86 -6.60 -0.73 -5.78
CA LEU A 86 -5.49 -0.76 -6.72
C LEU A 86 -4.22 -1.37 -6.09
N TYR A 87 -3.87 -0.95 -4.88
CA TYR A 87 -2.71 -1.49 -4.15
C TYR A 87 -2.86 -2.98 -3.85
N SER A 88 -4.06 -3.45 -3.52
CA SER A 88 -4.31 -4.87 -3.28
C SER A 88 -4.14 -5.70 -4.55
N ILE A 89 -4.60 -5.20 -5.70
CA ILE A 89 -4.41 -5.85 -7.01
C ILE A 89 -2.92 -5.92 -7.37
N LEU A 90 -2.20 -4.80 -7.24
CA LEU A 90 -0.77 -4.74 -7.52
C LEU A 90 0.03 -5.67 -6.60
N ASN A 91 -0.33 -5.73 -5.32
CA ASN A 91 0.35 -6.58 -4.34
C ASN A 91 0.08 -8.08 -4.61
N LEU A 92 -1.15 -8.44 -5.01
CA LEU A 92 -1.45 -9.80 -5.44
C LEU A 92 -0.69 -10.17 -6.73
N ALA A 93 -0.64 -9.27 -7.71
CA ALA A 93 0.12 -9.48 -8.94
C ALA A 93 1.62 -9.67 -8.65
N HIS A 94 2.18 -8.87 -7.73
CA HIS A 94 3.56 -9.00 -7.29
C HIS A 94 3.82 -10.35 -6.59
N LEU A 95 2.95 -10.76 -5.67
CA LEU A 95 3.05 -12.06 -4.99
C LEU A 95 3.03 -13.23 -5.99
N ILE A 96 2.16 -13.16 -6.99
CA ILE A 96 2.10 -14.16 -8.07
C ILE A 96 3.41 -14.14 -8.86
N ALA A 97 3.94 -12.97 -9.21
CA ALA A 97 5.20 -12.85 -9.92
C ALA A 97 6.37 -13.46 -9.12
N ASP A 98 6.46 -13.21 -7.82
CA ASP A 98 7.50 -13.78 -6.96
C ASP A 98 7.44 -15.32 -6.90
N LEU A 99 6.24 -15.92 -6.95
CA LEU A 99 6.06 -17.39 -6.99
C LEU A 99 6.54 -18.02 -8.31
N LEU A 100 6.66 -17.24 -9.38
CA LEU A 100 7.16 -17.70 -10.68
C LEU A 100 8.69 -17.64 -10.78
N VAL A 101 9.36 -16.86 -9.93
CA VAL A 101 10.82 -16.75 -9.88
C VAL A 101 11.44 -17.97 -9.20
N ARG A 102 12.57 -18.46 -9.74
CA ARG A 102 13.29 -19.63 -9.23
C ARG A 102 14.74 -19.27 -8.87
N PRO A 103 15.27 -19.72 -7.70
CA PRO A 103 14.56 -20.45 -6.65
C PRO A 103 13.55 -19.56 -5.90
N ILE A 104 12.53 -20.17 -5.29
CA ILE A 104 11.52 -19.41 -4.53
C ILE A 104 12.13 -18.93 -3.21
N ALA A 105 12.12 -17.62 -2.99
CA ALA A 105 12.47 -17.02 -1.71
C ALA A 105 11.26 -17.01 -0.76
N TRP A 106 11.04 -18.12 -0.03
CA TRP A 106 9.85 -18.30 0.82
C TRP A 106 9.65 -17.21 1.87
N TYR A 107 10.73 -16.62 2.40
CA TYR A 107 10.64 -15.51 3.34
C TYR A 107 10.05 -14.24 2.68
N GLN A 108 10.32 -14.00 1.39
CA GLN A 108 9.68 -12.91 0.63
C GLN A 108 8.21 -13.21 0.40
N ILE A 109 7.87 -14.44 0.00
CA ILE A 109 6.48 -14.87 -0.21
C ILE A 109 5.65 -14.69 1.07
N ALA A 110 6.19 -15.10 2.22
CA ALA A 110 5.52 -14.95 3.51
C ALA A 110 5.26 -13.48 3.86
N LEU A 111 6.26 -12.61 3.66
CA LEU A 111 6.11 -11.16 3.88
C LEU A 111 5.08 -10.53 2.93
N MET A 112 5.13 -10.87 1.65
CA MET A 112 4.18 -10.38 0.65
C MET A 112 2.74 -10.83 0.94
N ALA A 113 2.55 -12.07 1.42
CA ALA A 113 1.24 -12.54 1.85
C ALA A 113 0.70 -11.73 3.04
N ILE A 114 1.54 -11.40 4.03
CA ILE A 114 1.16 -10.53 5.15
C ILE A 114 0.80 -9.12 4.65
N LEU A 115 1.59 -8.54 3.75
CA LEU A 115 1.30 -7.24 3.15
C LEU A 115 -0.02 -7.24 2.38
N LEU A 116 -0.35 -8.33 1.67
CA LEU A 116 -1.63 -8.49 1.00
C LEU A 116 -2.78 -8.50 2.00
N ILE A 117 -2.64 -9.25 3.11
CA ILE A 117 -3.66 -9.26 4.18
C ILE A 117 -3.86 -7.87 4.76
N ILE A 118 -2.78 -7.12 5.04
CA ILE A 118 -2.85 -5.73 5.50
C ILE A 118 -3.59 -4.85 4.49
N GLY A 119 -3.30 -5.01 3.19
CA GLY A 119 -4.01 -4.32 2.10
C GLY A 119 -5.51 -4.63 2.06
N LEU A 120 -5.90 -5.89 2.26
CA LEU A 120 -7.30 -6.29 2.33
C LEU A 120 -8.02 -5.73 3.56
N ILE A 121 -7.35 -5.70 4.71
CA ILE A 121 -7.88 -5.05 5.93
C ILE A 121 -8.06 -3.55 5.69
N LEU A 122 -7.10 -2.92 5.01
CA LEU A 122 -7.17 -1.52 4.64
C LEU A 122 -8.35 -1.24 3.70
N ASN A 123 -8.62 -2.09 2.71
CA ASN A 123 -9.82 -1.98 1.86
C ASN A 123 -11.10 -2.00 2.70
N LEU A 124 -11.19 -2.94 3.65
CA LEU A 124 -12.36 -3.09 4.51
C LEU A 124 -12.59 -1.82 5.36
N VAL A 125 -11.53 -1.32 6.02
CA VAL A 125 -11.62 -0.11 6.85
C VAL A 125 -11.96 1.12 6.00
N SER A 126 -11.36 1.26 4.82
CA SER A 126 -11.67 2.33 3.88
C SER A 126 -13.10 2.27 3.36
N TYR A 127 -13.63 1.08 3.09
CA TYR A 127 -15.02 0.89 2.68
C TYR A 127 -15.99 1.31 3.79
N GLN A 128 -15.71 0.89 5.04
CA GLN A 128 -16.49 1.30 6.21
C GLN A 128 -16.48 2.82 6.39
N TRP A 129 -15.32 3.46 6.20
CA TRP A 129 -15.18 4.91 6.28
C TRP A 129 -15.94 5.66 5.16
N LEU A 130 -15.91 5.14 3.94
CA LEU A 130 -16.69 5.67 2.81
C LEU A 130 -18.19 5.55 3.05
N ARG A 131 -18.65 4.39 3.53
CA ARG A 131 -20.07 4.16 3.84
C ARG A 131 -20.63 5.12 4.87
N LEU A 132 -19.82 5.49 5.87
CA LEU A 132 -20.21 6.48 6.89
C LEU A 132 -20.56 7.84 6.27
N ALA A 133 -19.84 8.28 5.24
CA ALA A 133 -20.15 9.52 4.53
C ALA A 133 -21.41 9.42 3.66
N ILE A 134 -21.79 8.22 3.23
CA ILE A 134 -23.02 8.00 2.45
C ILE A 134 -24.24 7.95 3.37
N ALA A 135 -24.09 7.35 4.56
CA ALA A 135 -25.17 7.19 5.54
C ALA A 135 -25.47 8.47 6.35
N HIS A 136 -24.55 9.42 6.41
CA HIS A 136 -24.76 10.75 7.01
C HIS A 136 -24.42 11.85 5.99
N PRO A 137 -25.29 12.09 5.00
CA PRO A 137 -25.21 13.30 4.21
C PRO A 137 -25.63 14.46 5.12
N ARG A 138 -24.72 15.00 5.94
CA ARG A 138 -25.01 16.23 6.69
C ARG A 138 -25.31 17.34 5.68
N HIS A 139 -26.51 17.91 5.83
CA HIS A 139 -27.04 19.13 5.22
C HIS A 139 -25.96 20.04 4.63
N LEU A 140 -25.77 19.99 3.31
CA LEU A 140 -25.18 21.09 2.54
C LEU A 140 -26.32 21.93 1.96
N SER A 141 -27.28 22.30 2.80
CA SER A 141 -28.38 23.22 2.46
C SER A 141 -28.70 24.19 3.59
N GLU A 142 -27.74 24.56 4.43
CA GLU A 142 -27.96 25.69 5.35
C GLU A 142 -26.77 26.65 5.31
N ASN A 143 -27.07 27.84 4.77
CA ASN A 143 -26.40 29.13 4.93
C ASN A 143 -25.17 29.41 4.05
N HIS A 144 -25.40 29.75 2.77
CA HIS A 144 -25.42 31.13 2.25
C HIS A 144 -25.53 31.13 0.72
#